data_AF-A0A933SJT0-F1
#
_entry.id   AF-A0A933SJT0-F1
#
_cell.length_a   1.000
_cell.length_b   1.000
_cell.length_c   1.000
_cell.angle_alpha   90.00
_cell.angle_beta   90.00
_cell.angle_gamma   90.00
#
_symmetry.space_group_name_H-M   'P 1'
#
loop_
_entity.id
_entity.type
_entity.pdbx_description
1 polymer ?
#
loop_
_entity_poly.entity_id
_entity_poly.type
_entity_poly.pdbx_seq_one_letter_code
_entity_poly.pdbx_strand_id
1 'polypeptide(L)' 'MIKEAIAKVVDGEDLTEDEMQEAMNEIMTGAATPAQIASFITALRIKGETVDEIT' A
#
# COMPACT_ATOMS: atom_id res chain seq x y z
N MET A 1 2.68 5.37 7.50
CA MET A 1 1.89 4.19 7.13
C MET A 1 2.29 3.62 5.79
N ILE A 2 2.47 4.43 4.74
CA ILE A 2 2.82 3.89 3.41
C ILE A 2 4.16 3.13 3.41
N LYS A 3 5.12 3.52 4.26
CA LYS A 3 6.41 2.81 4.36
C LYS A 3 6.23 1.42 4.97
N GLU A 4 5.44 1.34 6.03
CA GLU A 4 5.11 0.10 6.73
C GLU A 4 4.30 -0.83 5.83
N ALA A 5 3.32 -0.28 5.10
CA ALA A 5 2.52 -1.00 4.12
C ALA A 5 3.38 -1.57 2.98
N ILE A 6 4.33 -0.79 2.43
CA ILE A 6 5.27 -1.28 1.42
C ILE A 6 6.08 -2.48 1.97
N ALA A 7 6.57 -2.41 3.21
CA ALA A 7 7.35 -3.50 3.79
C ALA A 7 6.54 -4.80 3.86
N LYS A 8 5.30 -4.73 4.39
CA LYS A 8 4.39 -5.87 4.46
C LYS A 8 4.10 -6.50 3.09
N VAL A 9 3.72 -5.66 2.12
CA VAL A 9 3.33 -6.15 0.79
C VAL A 9 4.53 -6.76 0.05
N VAL A 10 5.74 -6.23 0.24
CA VAL A 10 6.97 -6.82 -0.29
C VAL A 10 7.27 -8.19 0.33
N ASP A 11 6.94 -8.38 1.61
CA ASP A 11 7.05 -9.67 2.30
C ASP A 11 5.90 -10.65 1.93
N GLY A 12 4.97 -10.22 1.07
CA GLY A 12 3.83 -11.03 0.62
C GLY A 12 2.68 -11.08 1.63
N GLU A 13 2.68 -10.19 2.63
CA GLU A 13 1.60 -10.05 3.59
C GLU A 13 0.49 -9.17 3.03
N ASP A 14 -0.75 -9.54 3.34
CA ASP A 14 -1.93 -8.76 3.01
C ASP A 14 -2.11 -7.59 3.99
N LEU A 15 -2.57 -6.46 3.49
CA LEU A 15 -2.99 -5.34 4.32
C LEU A 15 -4.46 -5.52 4.75
N THR A 16 -4.77 -5.06 5.95
CA THR A 16 -6.18 -4.89 6.35
C THR A 16 -6.79 -3.68 5.65
N GLU A 17 -8.12 -3.59 5.63
CA GLU A 17 -8.86 -2.43 5.11
C GLU A 17 -8.37 -1.11 5.76
N ASP A 18 -8.20 -1.10 7.08
CA ASP A 18 -7.69 0.07 7.83
C ASP A 18 -6.28 0.47 7.38
N GLU A 19 -5.36 -0.51 7.23
CA GLU A 19 -3.99 -0.26 6.80
C GLU A 19 -3.93 0.29 5.37
N MET A 20 -4.77 -0.25 4.49
CA MET A 20 -4.89 0.22 3.11
C MET A 20 -5.47 1.63 3.07
N GLN A 21 -6.49 1.91 3.87
CA GLN A 21 -7.10 3.24 3.96
C GLN A 21 -6.10 4.28 4.46
N GLU A 22 -5.31 3.97 5.48
CA GLU A 22 -4.28 4.87 6.00
C GLU A 22 -3.16 5.12 4.98
N ALA A 23 -2.68 4.07 4.30
CA ALA A 23 -1.67 4.21 3.24
C ALA A 23 -2.20 5.07 2.08
N MET A 24 -3.43 4.82 1.63
CA MET A 24 -4.09 5.60 0.58
C MET A 24 -4.33 7.05 1.00
N ASN A 25 -4.68 7.30 2.27
CA ASN A 25 -4.82 8.66 2.78
C ASN A 25 -3.49 9.44 2.70
N GLU A 26 -2.36 8.82 3.04
CA GLU A 26 -1.03 9.44 2.87
C GLU A 26 -0.71 9.74 1.39
N ILE A 27 -1.16 8.89 0.45
CA ILE A 27 -1.02 9.13 -0.99
C ILE A 27 -1.88 10.33 -1.43
N MET A 28 -3.16 10.33 -1.07
CA MET A 28 -4.14 11.32 -1.52
C MET A 28 -3.90 12.71 -0.92
N THR A 29 -3.32 12.78 0.28
CA THR A 29 -2.93 14.03 0.94
C THR A 29 -1.57 14.58 0.46
N GLY A 30 -0.86 13.84 -0.40
CA GLY A 30 0.46 14.22 -0.90
C GLY A 30 1.60 14.04 0.12
N ALA A 31 1.38 13.26 1.19
CA ALA A 31 2.41 12.93 2.17
C ALA A 31 3.39 11.86 1.67
N ALA A 32 2.99 11.08 0.65
CA ALA A 32 3.84 10.08 0.01
C ALA A 32 4.66 10.65 -1.16
N THR A 33 5.94 10.30 -1.24
CA THR A 33 6.79 10.63 -2.38
C THR A 33 6.41 9.81 -3.62
N PRO A 34 6.71 10.29 -4.85
CA PRO A 34 6.46 9.52 -6.07
C PRO A 34 7.10 8.12 -6.07
N ALA A 35 8.29 7.98 -5.45
CA ALA A 35 8.97 6.69 -5.34
C ALA A 35 8.21 5.72 -4.41
N GLN A 36 7.64 6.21 -3.29
CA GLN A 36 6.84 5.36 -2.41
C GLN A 36 5.54 4.92 -3.08
N ILE A 37 4.86 5.82 -3.79
CA ILE A 37 3.64 5.48 -4.53
C ILE A 37 3.94 4.40 -5.58
N ALA A 38 4.99 4.60 -6.39
CA ALA A 38 5.40 3.63 -7.41
C ALA A 38 5.78 2.27 -6.79
N SER A 39 6.53 2.29 -5.68
CA SER A 39 6.91 1.08 -4.95
C SER A 39 5.68 0.34 -4.44
N PHE A 40 4.73 1.05 -3.84
CA PHE A 40 3.52 0.48 -3.27
C PHE A 40 2.65 -0.21 -4.32
N ILE A 41 2.35 0.49 -5.41
CA ILE A 41 1.52 -0.04 -6.51
C ILE A 41 2.20 -1.25 -7.17
N THR A 42 3.51 -1.18 -7.37
CA THR A 42 4.26 -2.28 -7.99
C THR A 42 4.27 -3.51 -7.08
N ALA A 43 4.49 -3.33 -5.77
CA ALA A 43 4.48 -4.42 -4.81
C ALA A 43 3.11 -5.09 -4.71
N LEU A 44 2.03 -4.31 -4.62
CA LEU A 44 0.65 -4.81 -4.60
C LEU A 44 0.36 -5.67 -5.83
N ARG A 45 0.75 -5.20 -7.01
CA ARG A 45 0.56 -5.94 -8.25
C ARG A 45 1.36 -7.24 -8.32
N ILE A 46 2.57 -7.26 -7.75
CA ILE A 46 3.42 -8.45 -7.71
C ILE A 46 2.86 -9.49 -6.73
N LYS A 47 2.40 -9.05 -5.55
CA LYS A 47 1.75 -9.91 -4.56
C LYS A 47 0.43 -10.49 -5.07
N GLY A 48 -0.35 -9.65 -5.76
CA GLY A 48 -1.75 -9.89 -6.07
C GLY A 48 -2.63 -9.29 -4.98
N GLU A 49 -3.51 -8.36 -5.38
CA GLU A 49 -4.37 -7.62 -4.48
C GLU A 49 -5.53 -8.48 -3.94
N THR A 50 -5.89 -8.31 -2.68
CA THR A 50 -7.07 -8.93 -2.05
C THR A 50 -8.32 -8.06 -2.18
N VAL A 51 -9.48 -8.57 -1.77
CA VAL A 51 -10.73 -7.79 -1.74
C VAL A 51 -10.62 -6.64 -0.72
N ASP A 52 -10.04 -6.90 0.44
CA ASP A 52 -9.87 -5.92 1.52
C ASP A 52 -8.91 -4.79 1.12
N GLU A 53 -7.97 -5.06 0.20
CA GLU A 53 -7.03 -4.06 -0.34
C GLU A 53 -7.65 -3.21 -1.48
N ILE A 54 -8.79 -3.61 -2.04
CA ILE A 54 -9.45 -2.88 -3.15
C ILE A 54 -10.67 -2.08 -2.68
N THR A 55 -11.29 -2.49 -1.57
CA THR A 55 -12.52 -1.91 -1.02
C THR A 55 -12.25 -0.56 -0.36
#